data_AF-A0A654KZZ7-F1
#
_entry.id   AF-A0A654KZZ7-F1
#
_cell.length_a   1.000
_cell.length_b   1.000
_cell.length_c   1.000
_cell.angle_alpha   90.00
_cell.angle_beta   90.00
_cell.angle_gamma   90.00
#
_symmetry.space_group_name_H-M   'P 1'
#
loop_
_entity.id
_entity.type
_entity.pdbx_description
1 polymer ?
#
loop_
_entity_poly.entity_id
_entity_poly.type
_entity_poly.pdbx_seq_one_letter_code
_entity_poly.pdbx_strand_id
1 'polypeptide(L)'
;MTNSFNAEQARKNAKDVKIDQALLLEKILSGTEEISKEGKRRAVFQFPIDTLHPEHITQVEEELKIRGFNVSTNIEQSGTTVNIEVSF
;
A
#
# COMPACT_ATOMS: atom_id res chain seq x y z
N MET A 1 -19.91 30.85 21.15
CA MET A 1 -20.22 29.41 21.10
C MET A 1 -19.12 28.75 20.31
N THR A 2 -18.10 28.25 21.01
CA THR A 2 -16.84 27.82 20.39
C THR A 2 -17.02 26.45 19.77
N ASN A 3 -16.75 26.36 18.47
CA ASN A 3 -16.85 25.18 17.63
C ASN A 3 -15.75 24.16 17.99
N SER A 4 -15.77 23.61 19.20
CA SER A 4 -14.71 22.73 19.73
C SER A 4 -14.91 21.25 19.38
N PHE A 5 -16.01 20.87 18.70
CA PHE A 5 -16.27 19.48 18.35
C PHE A 5 -15.36 18.98 17.20
N ASN A 6 -14.88 19.88 16.33
CA ASN A 6 -14.20 19.48 15.09
C ASN A 6 -12.68 19.28 15.24
N ALA A 7 -12.03 19.94 16.20
CA ALA A 7 -10.57 19.87 16.36
C ALA A 7 -10.10 18.55 16.99
N GLU A 8 -10.90 17.96 17.87
CA GLU A 8 -10.60 16.69 18.51
C GLU A 8 -10.93 15.49 17.59
N GLN A 9 -11.96 15.62 16.76
CA GLN A 9 -12.28 14.63 15.71
C GLN A 9 -11.24 14.62 14.59
N ALA A 10 -10.74 15.78 14.15
CA ALA A 10 -9.68 15.86 13.16
C ALA A 10 -8.35 15.22 13.64
N ARG A 11 -8.03 15.38 14.94
CA ARG A 11 -6.85 14.74 15.55
C ARG A 11 -7.00 13.23 15.74
N LYS A 12 -8.22 12.72 15.96
CA LYS A 12 -8.50 11.28 15.97
C LYS A 12 -8.51 10.67 14.56
N ASN A 13 -8.99 11.38 13.55
CA ASN A 13 -8.95 10.91 12.16
C ASN A 13 -7.52 10.86 11.59
N ALA A 14 -6.65 11.80 11.97
CA ALA A 14 -5.27 11.83 11.48
C ALA A 14 -4.39 10.66 11.98
N LYS A 15 -4.83 9.92 13.01
CA LYS A 15 -4.09 8.79 13.58
C LYS A 15 -4.45 7.43 12.98
N ASP A 16 -5.51 7.36 12.18
CA ASP A 16 -5.97 6.13 11.54
C ASP A 16 -6.05 6.32 10.01
N VAL A 17 -5.18 7.17 9.44
CA VAL A 17 -5.05 7.29 7.98
C VAL A 17 -4.31 6.05 7.49
N LYS A 18 -5.05 4.95 7.44
CA LYS A 18 -4.62 3.73 6.81
C LYS A 18 -4.78 3.91 5.31
N ILE A 19 -3.78 3.47 4.56
CA ILE A 19 -3.76 3.61 3.11
C ILE A 19 -4.92 2.78 2.56
N ASP A 20 -5.78 3.44 1.80
CA ASP A 20 -6.89 2.80 1.11
C ASP A 20 -6.38 1.77 0.10
N GLN A 21 -7.10 0.66 -0.05
CA GLN A 21 -6.77 -0.42 -0.99
C GLN A 21 -6.57 0.11 -2.41
N ALA A 22 -7.43 1.02 -2.87
CA ALA A 22 -7.35 1.57 -4.22
C ALA A 22 -6.08 2.42 -4.41
N LEU A 23 -5.73 3.23 -3.40
CA LEU A 23 -4.54 4.07 -3.42
C LEU A 23 -3.25 3.22 -3.37
N LEU A 24 -3.28 2.11 -2.62
CA LEU A 24 -2.18 1.16 -2.56
C LEU A 24 -1.94 0.51 -3.93
N LEU A 25 -3.02 0.03 -4.57
CA LEU A 25 -2.97 -0.57 -5.89
C LEU A 25 -2.45 0.42 -6.94
N GLU A 26 -2.97 1.65 -6.94
CA GLU A 26 -2.54 2.70 -7.87
C GLU A 26 -1.04 2.97 -7.77
N LYS A 27 -0.52 3.14 -6.53
CA LYS A 27 0.92 3.36 -6.30
C LYS A 27 1.77 2.22 -6.87
N ILE A 28 1.34 0.98 -6.68
CA ILE A 28 2.05 -0.19 -7.19
C ILE A 28 2.01 -0.23 -8.71
N LEU A 29 0.85 -0.02 -9.33
CA LEU A 29 0.70 -0.04 -10.78
C LEU A 29 1.52 1.07 -11.45
N SER A 30 1.41 2.31 -10.96
CA SER A 30 2.19 3.44 -11.49
C SER A 30 3.68 3.20 -11.37
N GLY A 31 4.15 2.75 -10.20
CA GLY A 31 5.58 2.46 -10.03
C GLY A 31 6.04 1.26 -10.86
N THR A 32 5.17 0.26 -11.06
CA THR A 32 5.48 -0.91 -11.91
C THR A 32 5.61 -0.47 -13.37
N GLU A 33 4.76 0.44 -13.83
CA GLU A 33 4.86 1.03 -15.17
C GLU A 33 6.18 1.83 -15.33
N GLU A 34 6.54 2.66 -14.35
CA GLU A 34 7.80 3.41 -14.38
C GLU A 34 9.01 2.46 -14.43
N ILE A 35 9.03 1.45 -13.57
CA ILE A 35 10.10 0.44 -13.49
C ILE A 35 10.18 -0.39 -14.78
N SER A 36 9.04 -0.68 -15.40
CA SER A 36 8.97 -1.34 -16.70
C SER A 36 9.60 -0.48 -17.81
N LYS A 37 9.34 0.83 -17.80
CA LYS A 37 9.98 1.79 -18.73
C LYS A 37 11.49 1.88 -18.52
N GLU A 38 11.98 1.66 -17.31
CA GLU A 38 13.42 1.54 -17.02
C GLU A 38 14.04 0.21 -17.51
N GLY A 39 13.24 -0.73 -18.05
CA GLY A 39 13.71 -2.04 -18.52
C GLY A 39 13.90 -3.09 -17.42
N LYS A 40 13.43 -2.83 -16.20
CA LYS A 40 13.44 -3.79 -15.10
C LYS A 40 12.23 -4.73 -15.24
N ARG A 41 12.37 -5.98 -14.79
CA ARG A 41 11.31 -7.01 -14.80
C ARG A 41 10.62 -7.22 -13.45
N ARG A 42 11.01 -6.41 -12.46
CA ARG A 42 10.51 -6.50 -11.10
C ARG A 42 10.53 -5.14 -10.43
N ALA A 43 9.48 -4.90 -9.66
CA ALA A 43 9.29 -3.75 -8.81
C ALA A 43 9.15 -4.21 -7.36
N VAL A 44 9.73 -3.47 -6.43
CA VAL A 44 9.60 -3.74 -4.99
C VAL A 44 9.09 -2.48 -4.33
N PHE A 45 7.95 -2.60 -3.65
CA PHE A 45 7.29 -1.51 -2.95
C PHE A 45 7.30 -1.75 -1.47
N GLN A 46 7.76 -0.78 -0.70
CA GLN A 46 7.85 -0.90 0.75
C GLN A 46 6.81 0.00 1.40
N PHE A 47 6.01 -0.57 2.29
CA PHE A 47 4.94 0.13 2.98
C PHE A 47 5.03 -0.12 4.49
N PRO A 48 4.74 0.87 5.34
CA PRO A 48 4.66 0.66 6.77
C PRO A 48 3.44 -0.19 7.14
N ILE A 49 3.63 -1.26 7.92
CA ILE A 49 2.52 -2.13 8.32
C ILE A 49 1.48 -1.40 9.17
N ASP A 50 1.92 -0.43 9.97
CA ASP A 50 1.04 0.39 10.83
C ASP A 50 0.03 1.21 10.01
N THR A 51 0.39 1.52 8.77
CA THR A 51 -0.46 2.27 7.82
C THR A 51 -1.26 1.37 6.89
N LEU A 52 -1.08 0.05 6.95
CA LEU A 52 -1.73 -0.91 6.07
C LEU A 52 -2.73 -1.78 6.83
N HIS A 53 -3.88 -2.00 6.20
CA HIS A 53 -4.76 -3.09 6.62
C HIS A 53 -4.27 -4.40 5.99
N PRO A 54 -4.17 -5.50 6.77
CA PRO A 54 -3.81 -6.81 6.21
C PRO A 54 -4.80 -7.26 5.14
N GLU A 55 -6.08 -6.88 5.24
CA GLU A 55 -7.09 -7.14 4.22
C GLU A 55 -6.80 -6.43 2.89
N HIS A 56 -6.36 -5.16 2.94
CA HIS A 56 -6.01 -4.40 1.74
C HIS A 56 -4.81 -5.02 1.01
N ILE A 57 -3.85 -5.58 1.75
CA ILE A 57 -2.69 -6.25 1.17
C ILE A 57 -3.17 -7.45 0.35
N THR A 58 -3.96 -8.34 0.96
CA THR A 58 -4.51 -9.52 0.27
C THR A 58 -5.31 -9.14 -0.98
N GLN A 59 -6.15 -8.11 -0.89
CA GLN A 59 -6.94 -7.63 -2.04
C GLN A 59 -6.06 -7.08 -3.17
N VAL A 60 -5.04 -6.30 -2.85
CA VAL A 60 -4.08 -5.78 -3.83
C VAL A 60 -3.30 -6.92 -4.49
N GLU A 61 -2.85 -7.91 -3.72
CA GLU A 61 -2.18 -9.10 -4.27
C GLU A 61 -3.07 -9.85 -5.26
N GLU A 62 -4.35 -10.04 -4.93
CA GLU A 62 -5.32 -10.71 -5.79
C GLU A 62 -5.56 -9.93 -7.09
N GLU A 63 -5.82 -8.62 -7.00
CA GLU A 63 -6.02 -7.74 -8.15
C GLU A 63 -4.83 -7.77 -9.12
N LEU A 64 -3.61 -7.71 -8.59
CA LEU A 64 -2.39 -7.77 -9.39
C LEU A 64 -2.21 -9.14 -10.05
N LYS A 65 -2.51 -10.24 -9.33
CA LYS A 65 -2.49 -11.60 -9.90
C LYS A 65 -3.52 -11.78 -11.01
N ILE A 66 -4.73 -11.24 -10.84
CA ILE A 66 -5.79 -11.25 -11.88
C ILE A 66 -5.31 -10.52 -13.15
N ARG A 67 -4.55 -9.43 -12.99
CA ARG A 67 -3.95 -8.68 -14.11
C ARG A 67 -2.74 -9.39 -14.75
N GLY A 68 -2.33 -10.55 -14.24
CA GLY A 68 -1.22 -11.35 -14.76
C GLY A 68 0.14 -11.03 -14.15
N PHE A 69 0.21 -10.21 -13.09
CA PHE A 69 1.45 -9.94 -12.38
C PHE A 69 1.77 -11.05 -11.38
N ASN A 70 3.05 -11.36 -11.20
CA ASN A 70 3.49 -12.24 -10.14
C ASN A 70 3.83 -11.43 -8.90
N VAL A 71 3.01 -11.54 -7.85
CA VAL A 71 3.18 -10.79 -6.60
C VAL A 71 3.74 -11.67 -5.49
N SER A 72 4.66 -11.13 -4.71
CA SER A 72 5.17 -11.75 -3.49
C SER A 72 5.23 -10.72 -2.38
N THR A 73 4.56 -11.01 -1.27
CA THR A 73 4.54 -10.14 -0.10
C THR A 73 5.47 -10.69 0.97
N ASN A 74 6.40 -9.87 1.42
CA ASN A 74 7.35 -10.19 2.48
C ASN A 74 7.23 -9.17 3.63
N ILE A 75 6.92 -9.65 4.82
CA ILE A 75 6.88 -8.81 6.02
C ILE A 75 8.27 -8.86 6.64
N GLU A 76 8.92 -7.71 6.78
CA GLU A 76 10.24 -7.61 7.40
C GLU A 76 10.23 -8.18 8.82
N GLN A 77 11.33 -8.79 9.27
CA GLN A 77 11.41 -9.44 10.59
C GLN A 77 11.18 -8.49 11.76
N SER A 78 11.43 -7.19 11.59
CA SER A 78 11.05 -6.16 12.59
C SER A 78 9.54 -5.92 12.67
N GLY A 79 8.75 -6.53 11.78
CA GLY A 79 7.29 -6.39 11.72
C GLY A 79 6.83 -4.95 11.56
N THR A 80 7.65 -4.08 10.97
CA THR A 80 7.36 -2.64 10.83
C THR A 80 7.00 -2.28 9.39
N THR A 81 7.51 -3.05 8.43
CA THR A 81 7.39 -2.80 6.99
C THR A 81 6.97 -4.06 6.26
N VAL A 82 6.17 -3.87 5.21
CA VAL A 82 5.71 -4.88 4.27
C VAL A 82 6.29 -4.53 2.92
N ASN A 83 7.02 -5.47 2.33
CA ASN A 83 7.56 -5.38 0.99
C ASN A 83 6.63 -6.15 0.05
N ILE A 84 6.07 -5.46 -0.94
CA ILE A 84 5.26 -6.04 -2.01
C ILE A 84 6.12 -6.04 -3.26
N GLU A 85 6.53 -7.23 -3.69
CA GLU A 85 7.31 -7.46 -4.89
C GLU A 85 6.37 -7.82 -6.04
N VAL A 86 6.49 -7.13 -7.17
CA VAL A 86 5.67 -7.34 -8.38
C VAL A 86 6.61 -7.64 -9.54
N SER A 87 6.40 -8.77 -10.21
CA SER A 87 7.20 -9.18 -11.38
C SER A 87 6.31 -9.32 -12.62
N PHE A 88 6.87 -8.97 -13.78
CA PHE A 88 6.20 -8.90 -15.09
C PHE A 88 7.15 -9.26 -16.24
#